data_AF-A0A9X1K404-F1
#
_entry.id   AF-A0A9X1K404-F1
#
_cell.length_a   1.000
_cell.length_b   1.000
_cell.length_c   1.000
_cell.angle_alpha   90.00
_cell.angle_beta   90.00
_cell.angle_gamma   90.00
#
_symmetry.space_group_name_H-M   'P 1'
#
loop_
_entity.id
_entity.type
_entity.pdbx_description
1 polymer ?
#
loop_
_entity_poly.entity_id
_entity_poly.type
_entity_poly.pdbx_seq_one_letter_code
_entity_poly.pdbx_strand_id
1 'polypeptide(L)'
;MNTQPAEEDVPDEKPEEFKPSFVWGRLDFFVKFVAFTFSTIAGTTAVMSFLNSQDAKLTDRSFDIVGLWEEPVTQRANAELRARVDVARDELGFAPADEQIGALIIARMISGEDPDLLAPFERVWYVLRRVSHCHESGQCDNEVLREFFCDYAQSFWSYFGKQITEVDQWDTGAFQAFLDGGAAQKQSCATE
;
A
#
# COMPACT_ATOMS: atom_id res chain seq x y z
N MET A 1 49.98 22.05 -96.34
CA MET A 1 49.45 22.41 -95.02
C MET A 1 48.18 21.61 -94.83
N ASN A 2 48.21 20.59 -93.96
CA ASN A 2 47.01 19.91 -93.49
C ASN A 2 47.25 19.53 -92.04
N THR A 3 46.48 20.17 -91.16
CA THR A 3 46.55 20.07 -89.71
C THR A 3 45.70 18.87 -89.30
N GLN A 4 46.29 17.86 -88.66
CA GLN A 4 45.53 16.82 -87.94
C GLN A 4 45.01 17.44 -86.62
N PRO A 5 43.72 17.28 -86.29
CA PRO A 5 43.22 17.66 -84.97
C PRO A 5 43.61 16.60 -83.93
N ALA A 6 43.96 17.10 -82.75
CA ALA A 6 44.37 16.31 -81.59
C ALA A 6 43.21 15.48 -81.02
N GLU A 7 43.59 14.32 -80.53
CA GLU A 7 42.81 13.32 -79.80
C GLU A 7 42.31 13.93 -78.48
N GLU A 8 40.98 13.95 -78.28
CA GLU A 8 40.34 14.35 -77.03
C GLU A 8 39.99 13.07 -76.26
N ASP A 9 40.81 12.75 -75.27
CA ASP A 9 40.62 11.62 -74.35
C ASP A 9 39.38 11.87 -73.47
N VAL A 10 38.27 11.23 -73.81
CA VAL A 10 37.07 11.16 -72.96
C VAL A 10 37.34 10.12 -71.86
N PRO A 11 37.36 10.49 -70.57
CA PRO A 11 37.54 9.51 -69.51
C PRO A 11 36.34 8.57 -69.49
N ASP A 12 36.62 7.28 -69.69
CA ASP A 12 35.66 6.17 -69.62
C ASP A 12 35.19 6.00 -68.18
N GLU A 13 34.18 6.80 -67.78
CA GLU A 13 33.50 6.71 -66.50
C GLU A 13 32.63 5.44 -66.50
N LYS A 14 33.25 4.32 -66.08
CA LYS A 14 32.53 3.06 -65.89
C LYS A 14 31.38 3.28 -64.90
N PRO A 15 30.14 2.87 -65.23
CA PRO A 15 29.03 2.97 -64.30
C PRO A 15 29.37 2.16 -63.06
N GLU A 16 29.34 2.79 -61.89
CA GLU A 16 29.56 2.10 -60.62
C GLU A 16 28.56 0.95 -60.50
N GLU A 17 29.08 -0.27 -60.56
CA GLU A 17 28.32 -1.50 -60.45
C GLU A 17 27.70 -1.56 -59.04
N PHE A 18 26.39 -1.37 -58.96
CA PHE A 18 25.64 -1.39 -57.71
C PHE A 18 25.83 -2.76 -57.04
N LYS A 19 26.59 -2.83 -55.94
CA LYS A 19 26.85 -4.06 -55.18
C LYS A 19 25.75 -4.28 -54.13
N PRO A 20 24.74 -5.13 -54.38
CA PRO A 20 23.59 -5.31 -53.49
C PRO A 20 23.95 -5.97 -52.15
N SER A 21 25.07 -6.69 -52.05
CA SER A 21 25.44 -7.45 -50.84
C SER A 21 25.68 -6.56 -49.60
N PHE A 22 26.10 -5.31 -49.79
CA PHE A 22 26.30 -4.36 -48.69
C PHE A 22 24.97 -3.77 -48.18
N VAL A 23 23.98 -3.60 -49.06
CA VAL A 23 22.67 -3.02 -48.74
C VAL A 23 21.81 -4.03 -47.96
N TRP A 24 21.83 -5.31 -48.36
CA TRP A 24 21.06 -6.37 -47.68
C TRP A 24 21.61 -6.71 -46.28
N GLY A 25 22.93 -6.68 -46.09
CA GLY A 25 23.55 -6.90 -44.77
C GLY A 25 23.25 -5.78 -43.76
N ARG A 26 23.25 -4.51 -44.20
CA ARG A 26 22.82 -3.39 -43.34
C ARG A 26 21.34 -3.47 -43.00
N LEU A 27 20.49 -3.86 -43.95
CA LEU A 27 19.05 -4.01 -43.71
C LEU A 27 18.76 -5.10 -42.66
N ASP A 28 19.39 -6.26 -42.75
CA ASP A 28 19.22 -7.34 -41.76
C ASP A 28 19.71 -6.91 -40.35
N PHE A 29 20.85 -6.22 -40.27
CA PHE A 29 21.31 -5.63 -39.02
C PHE A 29 20.31 -4.62 -38.45
N PHE A 30 19.78 -3.72 -39.27
CA PHE A 30 18.78 -2.74 -38.85
C PHE A 30 17.49 -3.39 -38.37
N VAL A 31 16.98 -4.41 -39.08
CA VAL A 31 15.78 -5.15 -38.66
C VAL A 31 15.99 -5.84 -37.32
N LYS A 32 17.14 -6.50 -37.12
CA LYS A 32 17.48 -7.15 -35.85
C LYS A 32 17.65 -6.15 -34.71
N PHE A 33 18.29 -5.01 -34.98
CA PHE A 33 18.44 -3.94 -34.00
C PHE A 33 17.08 -3.35 -33.59
N VAL A 34 16.23 -3.05 -34.57
CA VAL A 34 14.86 -2.57 -34.33
C VAL A 34 14.06 -3.61 -33.54
N ALA A 35 14.08 -4.89 -33.94
CA ALA A 35 13.39 -5.96 -33.21
C ALA A 35 13.89 -6.10 -31.76
N PHE A 36 15.20 -6.00 -31.53
CA PHE A 36 15.80 -6.01 -30.20
C PHE A 36 15.34 -4.82 -29.36
N THR A 37 15.41 -3.60 -29.90
CA THR A 37 14.95 -2.39 -29.19
C THR A 37 13.46 -2.47 -28.84
N PHE A 38 12.59 -2.87 -29.77
CA PHE A 38 11.17 -3.09 -29.49
C PHE A 38 10.95 -4.15 -28.42
N SER A 39 11.68 -5.26 -28.45
CA SER A 39 11.59 -6.30 -27.42
C SER A 39 11.97 -5.77 -26.04
N THR A 40 13.04 -4.98 -25.93
CA THR A 40 13.46 -4.37 -24.66
C THR A 40 12.42 -3.38 -24.13
N ILE A 41 11.90 -2.49 -24.99
CA ILE A 41 10.88 -1.51 -24.61
C ILE A 41 9.58 -2.22 -24.19
N ALA A 42 9.13 -3.21 -24.96
CA ALA A 42 7.96 -4.00 -24.62
C ALA A 42 8.13 -4.73 -23.28
N GLY A 43 9.31 -5.31 -23.03
CA GLY A 43 9.66 -5.95 -21.76
C GLY A 43 9.58 -4.98 -20.59
N THR A 44 10.18 -3.79 -20.69
CA THR A 44 10.14 -2.78 -19.61
C THR A 44 8.73 -2.27 -19.36
N THR A 45 7.94 -2.02 -20.41
CA THR A 45 6.56 -1.54 -20.28
C THR A 45 5.66 -2.60 -19.65
N ALA A 46 5.86 -3.89 -19.96
CA ALA A 46 5.11 -4.98 -19.34
C ALA A 46 5.36 -5.07 -17.83
N VAL A 47 6.61 -4.89 -17.40
CA VAL A 47 6.95 -4.85 -15.96
C VAL A 47 6.27 -3.66 -15.28
N MET A 48 6.34 -2.46 -15.85
CA MET A 48 5.67 -1.28 -15.26
C MET A 48 4.15 -1.45 -15.18
N SER A 49 3.52 -2.00 -16.23
CA SER A 49 2.09 -2.28 -16.24
C SER A 49 1.70 -3.29 -15.16
N PHE A 50 2.54 -4.32 -14.95
CA PHE A 50 2.32 -5.29 -13.89
C PHE A 50 2.45 -4.68 -12.49
N LEU A 51 3.46 -3.83 -12.24
CA LEU A 51 3.62 -3.11 -10.97
C LEU A 51 2.41 -2.23 -10.68
N ASN A 52 1.99 -1.39 -11.63
CA ASN A 52 0.82 -0.53 -11.49
C ASN A 52 -0.47 -1.35 -11.21
N SER A 53 -0.58 -2.56 -11.77
CA SER A 53 -1.71 -3.45 -11.53
C SER A 53 -1.71 -4.10 -10.14
N GLN A 54 -0.54 -4.21 -9.50
CA GLN A 54 -0.45 -4.66 -8.11
C GLN A 54 -0.76 -3.52 -7.15
N ASP A 55 -0.18 -2.34 -7.36
CA ASP A 55 -0.41 -1.17 -6.51
C ASP A 55 -1.91 -0.86 -6.45
N ALA A 56 -2.58 -0.82 -7.61
CA ALA A 56 -4.03 -0.63 -7.67
C ALA A 56 -4.82 -1.66 -6.85
N LYS A 57 -4.39 -2.93 -6.79
CA LYS A 57 -5.05 -3.98 -6.01
C LYS A 57 -4.79 -3.84 -4.51
N LEU A 58 -3.58 -3.42 -4.12
CA LEU A 58 -3.24 -3.18 -2.72
C LEU A 58 -4.05 -2.00 -2.19
N THR A 59 -4.15 -0.93 -2.98
CA THR A 59 -4.97 0.24 -2.64
C THR A 59 -6.46 -0.13 -2.58
N ASP A 60 -7.00 -0.88 -3.55
CA ASP A 60 -8.41 -1.32 -3.57
C ASP A 60 -8.77 -2.15 -2.32
N ARG A 61 -7.93 -3.13 -1.94
CA ARG A 61 -8.10 -3.89 -0.69
C ARG A 61 -8.03 -3.02 0.57
N SER A 62 -7.23 -1.95 0.54
CA SER A 62 -7.15 -1.01 1.65
C SER A 62 -8.45 -0.22 1.78
N PHE A 63 -9.01 0.22 0.65
CA PHE A 63 -10.32 0.86 0.61
C PHE A 63 -11.46 -0.07 1.01
N ASP A 64 -11.38 -1.38 0.76
CA ASP A 64 -12.35 -2.34 1.30
C ASP A 64 -12.36 -2.33 2.84
N ILE A 65 -11.18 -2.24 3.47
CA ILE A 65 -11.06 -2.18 4.94
C ILE A 65 -11.55 -0.83 5.48
N VAL A 66 -11.23 0.27 4.80
CA VAL A 66 -11.80 1.59 5.11
C VAL A 66 -13.33 1.55 4.97
N GLY A 67 -13.85 0.90 3.94
CA GLY A 67 -15.28 0.70 3.74
C GLY A 67 -15.93 -0.06 4.90
N LEU A 68 -15.29 -1.13 5.41
CA LEU A 68 -15.75 -1.85 6.61
C LEU A 68 -15.79 -0.97 7.86
N TRP A 69 -14.87 -0.01 7.96
CA TRP A 69 -14.87 0.97 9.04
C TRP A 69 -16.01 1.99 8.90
N GLU A 70 -16.25 2.48 7.68
CA GLU A 70 -17.32 3.44 7.39
C GLU A 70 -18.72 2.86 7.45
N GLU A 71 -18.86 1.53 7.49
CA GLU A 71 -20.16 0.88 7.65
C GLU A 71 -20.94 1.44 8.86
N PRO A 72 -22.24 1.75 8.71
CA PRO A 72 -23.04 2.35 9.78
C PRO A 72 -23.10 1.51 11.07
N VAL A 73 -22.88 0.21 10.96
CA VAL A 73 -22.80 -0.71 12.11
C VAL A 73 -21.49 -0.55 12.88
N THR A 74 -20.37 -0.38 12.18
CA THR A 74 -19.05 -0.15 12.79
C THR A 74 -18.98 1.24 13.41
N GLN A 75 -19.50 2.26 12.73
CA GLN A 75 -19.56 3.62 13.27
C GLN A 75 -20.42 3.71 14.52
N ARG A 76 -21.57 3.02 14.56
CA ARG A 76 -22.40 2.91 15.76
C ARG A 76 -21.67 2.21 16.90
N ALA A 77 -21.01 1.09 16.61
CA ALA A 77 -20.20 0.38 17.60
C ALA A 77 -19.09 1.26 18.19
N ASN A 78 -18.38 2.01 17.35
CA ASN A 78 -17.35 2.95 17.80
C ASN A 78 -17.94 4.09 18.64
N ALA A 79 -19.09 4.64 18.25
CA ALA A 79 -19.77 5.69 19.02
C ALA A 79 -20.19 5.19 20.41
N GLU A 80 -20.71 3.97 20.50
CA GLU A 80 -21.07 3.35 21.77
C GLU A 80 -19.85 3.09 22.66
N LEU A 81 -18.76 2.56 22.08
CA LEU A 81 -17.51 2.36 22.82
C LEU A 81 -16.95 3.69 23.35
N ARG A 82 -16.96 4.76 22.54
CA ARG A 82 -16.54 6.10 22.98
C ARG A 82 -17.42 6.65 24.10
N ALA A 83 -18.74 6.45 24.02
CA ALA A 83 -19.64 6.86 25.10
C ALA A 83 -19.29 6.16 26.42
N ARG A 84 -18.89 4.89 26.39
CA ARG A 84 -18.44 4.17 27.60
C ARG A 84 -17.08 4.64 28.11
N VAL A 85 -16.17 5.04 27.22
CA VAL A 85 -14.91 5.72 27.59
C VAL A 85 -15.18 7.03 28.31
N ASP A 86 -16.11 7.83 27.84
CA ASP A 86 -16.46 9.11 28.49
C ASP A 86 -17.11 8.90 29.86
N VAL A 87 -18.05 7.96 29.97
CA VAL A 87 -18.66 7.58 31.26
C VAL A 87 -17.61 7.06 32.25
N ALA A 88 -16.74 6.16 31.81
CA ALA A 88 -15.67 5.63 32.65
C ALA A 88 -14.67 6.72 33.08
N ARG A 89 -14.36 7.68 32.19
CA ARG A 89 -13.51 8.82 32.51
C ARG A 89 -14.16 9.69 33.60
N ASP A 90 -15.44 10.00 33.47
CA ASP A 90 -16.17 10.83 34.44
C ASP A 90 -16.24 10.16 35.83
N GLU A 91 -16.39 8.84 35.88
CA GLU A 91 -16.42 8.09 37.13
C GLU A 91 -15.06 8.01 37.84
N LEU A 92 -13.97 7.90 37.09
CA LEU A 92 -12.61 7.85 37.64
C LEU A 92 -12.11 9.24 38.09
N GLY A 93 -12.76 10.31 37.65
CA GLY A 93 -12.49 11.67 38.12
C GLY A 93 -11.37 12.37 37.36
N PHE A 94 -10.46 13.05 38.07
CA PHE A 94 -9.54 13.99 37.44
C PHE A 94 -8.35 13.28 36.76
N ALA A 95 -8.31 13.36 35.43
CA ALA A 95 -7.23 12.87 34.57
C ALA A 95 -6.81 11.41 34.84
N PRO A 96 -7.76 10.45 34.77
CA PRO A 96 -7.40 9.04 34.87
C PRO A 96 -6.46 8.63 33.73
N ALA A 97 -5.58 7.68 33.99
CA ALA A 97 -4.78 7.08 32.93
C ALA A 97 -5.69 6.29 31.97
N ASP A 98 -5.39 6.31 30.67
CA ASP A 98 -6.15 5.56 29.65
C ASP A 98 -6.30 4.08 30.02
N GLU A 99 -5.24 3.48 30.55
CA GLU A 99 -5.25 2.09 31.02
C GLU A 99 -6.29 1.84 32.12
N GLN A 100 -6.52 2.80 33.01
CA GLN A 100 -7.52 2.68 34.07
C GLN A 100 -8.94 2.75 33.51
N ILE A 101 -9.15 3.61 32.50
CA ILE A 101 -10.43 3.69 31.79
C ILE A 101 -10.71 2.37 31.08
N GLY A 102 -9.74 1.83 30.33
CA GLY A 102 -9.90 0.56 29.64
C GLY A 102 -10.08 -0.63 30.60
N ALA A 103 -9.36 -0.65 31.73
CA ALA A 103 -9.54 -1.65 32.78
C ALA A 103 -10.98 -1.66 33.32
N LEU A 104 -11.54 -0.49 33.62
CA LEU A 104 -12.91 -0.37 34.13
C LEU A 104 -13.93 -0.87 33.10
N ILE A 105 -13.76 -0.50 31.83
CA ILE A 105 -14.65 -0.93 30.74
C ILE A 105 -14.62 -2.45 30.55
N ILE A 106 -13.43 -3.04 30.46
CA ILE A 106 -13.29 -4.49 30.27
C ILE A 106 -13.81 -5.24 31.50
N ALA A 107 -13.57 -4.73 32.71
CA ALA A 107 -14.11 -5.32 33.92
C ALA A 107 -15.64 -5.35 33.91
N ARG A 108 -16.31 -4.27 33.48
CA ARG A 108 -17.78 -4.21 33.34
C ARG A 108 -18.35 -5.15 32.29
N MET A 109 -17.63 -5.28 31.18
CA MET A 109 -17.99 -6.18 30.09
C MET A 109 -17.91 -7.64 30.55
N ILE A 110 -16.84 -8.03 31.25
CA ILE A 110 -16.64 -9.39 31.75
C ILE A 110 -17.54 -9.68 32.96
N SER A 111 -17.79 -8.71 33.83
CA SER A 111 -18.67 -8.87 35.00
C SER A 111 -20.15 -9.00 34.61
N GLY A 112 -20.51 -8.65 33.37
CA GLY A 112 -21.89 -8.61 32.89
C GLY A 112 -22.68 -7.39 33.38
N GLU A 113 -22.01 -6.38 33.93
CA GLU A 113 -22.62 -5.08 34.27
C GLU A 113 -22.99 -4.30 33.00
N ASP A 114 -22.23 -4.51 31.93
CA ASP A 114 -22.48 -3.90 30.62
C ASP A 114 -22.34 -4.93 29.48
N PRO A 115 -23.26 -5.91 29.39
CA PRO A 115 -23.16 -7.00 28.43
C PRO A 115 -23.35 -6.53 26.98
N ASP A 116 -24.06 -5.42 26.79
CA ASP A 116 -24.32 -4.83 25.48
C ASP A 116 -23.05 -4.24 24.85
N LEU A 117 -22.01 -3.97 25.64
CA LEU A 117 -20.75 -3.39 25.17
C LEU A 117 -19.82 -4.39 24.48
N LEU A 118 -20.00 -5.69 24.73
CA LEU A 118 -19.15 -6.73 24.14
C LEU A 118 -19.24 -6.72 22.61
N ALA A 119 -20.45 -6.64 22.06
CA ALA A 119 -20.65 -6.65 20.61
C ALA A 119 -20.05 -5.42 19.89
N PRO A 120 -20.24 -4.17 20.36
CA PRO A 120 -19.54 -3.00 19.86
C PRO A 120 -18.02 -3.12 19.93
N PHE A 121 -17.49 -3.61 21.05
CA PHE A 121 -16.05 -3.79 21.23
C PHE A 121 -15.48 -4.80 20.23
N GLU A 122 -16.09 -5.99 20.14
CA GLU A 122 -15.68 -7.03 19.18
C GLU A 122 -15.76 -6.55 17.74
N ARG A 123 -16.76 -5.72 17.41
CA ARG A 123 -16.90 -5.16 16.07
C ARG A 123 -15.75 -4.21 15.71
N VAL A 124 -15.38 -3.31 16.63
CA VAL A 124 -14.23 -2.42 16.44
C VAL A 124 -12.93 -3.22 16.37
N TRP A 125 -12.74 -4.16 17.30
CA TRP A 125 -11.58 -5.03 17.33
C TRP A 125 -11.43 -5.87 16.06
N TYR A 126 -12.54 -6.37 15.50
CA TYR A 126 -12.54 -7.11 14.25
C TYR A 126 -11.94 -6.30 13.09
N VAL A 127 -12.33 -5.03 12.96
CA VAL A 127 -11.79 -4.15 11.91
C VAL A 127 -10.31 -3.89 12.14
N LEU A 128 -9.92 -3.56 13.38
CA LEU A 128 -8.52 -3.34 13.75
C LEU A 128 -7.63 -4.56 13.50
N ARG A 129 -8.14 -5.77 13.78
CA ARG A 129 -7.45 -7.03 13.48
C ARG A 129 -7.29 -7.25 11.98
N ARG A 130 -8.28 -6.83 11.19
CA ARG A 130 -8.21 -6.95 9.73
C ARG A 130 -7.20 -5.96 9.13
N VAL A 131 -7.14 -4.75 9.66
CA VAL A 131 -6.10 -3.76 9.34
C VAL A 131 -4.72 -4.34 9.64
N SER A 132 -4.52 -4.86 10.86
CA SER A 132 -3.20 -5.37 11.26
C SER A 132 -2.76 -6.58 10.45
N HIS A 133 -3.66 -7.52 10.18
CA HIS A 133 -3.36 -8.67 9.32
C HIS A 133 -3.06 -8.26 7.88
N CYS A 134 -3.77 -7.28 7.33
CA CYS A 134 -3.51 -6.83 5.96
C CYS A 134 -2.15 -6.12 5.84
N HIS A 135 -1.78 -5.35 6.87
CA HIS A 135 -0.46 -4.73 6.98
C HIS A 135 0.66 -5.77 7.09
N GLU A 136 0.54 -6.73 8.01
CA GLU A 136 1.57 -7.76 8.23
C GLU A 136 1.77 -8.66 7.00
N SER A 137 0.68 -9.01 6.32
CA SER A 137 0.73 -9.86 5.13
C SER A 137 1.18 -9.15 3.84
N GLY A 138 1.37 -7.82 3.88
CA GLY A 138 1.71 -7.01 2.70
C GLY A 138 0.64 -7.03 1.61
N GLN A 139 -0.63 -7.25 2.00
CA GLN A 139 -1.76 -7.37 1.09
C GLN A 139 -2.53 -6.07 0.89
N CYS A 140 -2.18 -5.04 1.65
CA CYS A 140 -2.74 -3.70 1.57
C CYS A 140 -1.64 -2.67 1.36
N ASP A 141 -2.07 -1.50 0.92
CA ASP A 141 -1.26 -0.29 0.90
C ASP A 141 -1.09 0.21 2.33
N ASN A 142 0.13 0.07 2.84
CA ASN A 142 0.48 0.44 4.20
C ASN A 142 0.38 1.95 4.44
N GLU A 143 0.52 2.77 3.40
CA GLU A 143 0.42 4.23 3.53
C GLU A 143 -1.02 4.62 3.83
N VAL A 144 -1.96 4.15 3.01
CA VAL A 144 -3.41 4.39 3.17
C VAL A 144 -3.92 3.88 4.52
N LEU A 145 -3.58 2.63 4.89
CA LEU A 145 -4.05 2.06 6.15
C LEU A 145 -3.53 2.83 7.36
N ARG A 146 -2.28 3.32 7.31
CA ARG A 146 -1.71 4.08 8.42
C ARG A 146 -2.30 5.47 8.52
N GLU A 147 -2.40 6.20 7.42
CA GLU A 147 -3.00 7.55 7.41
C GLU A 147 -4.40 7.52 8.01
N PHE A 148 -5.17 6.47 7.72
CA PHE A 148 -6.55 6.37 8.19
C PHE A 148 -6.71 5.79 9.62
N PHE A 149 -5.96 4.73 9.96
CA PHE A 149 -6.19 3.98 11.20
C PHE A 149 -5.14 4.18 12.30
N CYS A 150 -3.97 4.79 12.04
CA CYS A 150 -2.86 4.81 13.01
C CYS A 150 -3.28 5.49 14.33
N ASP A 151 -3.82 6.70 14.28
CA ASP A 151 -4.20 7.48 15.47
C ASP A 151 -5.28 6.79 16.30
N TYR A 152 -6.27 6.24 15.61
CA TYR A 152 -7.35 5.51 16.26
C TYR A 152 -6.84 4.22 16.90
N ALA A 153 -6.04 3.43 16.18
CA ALA A 153 -5.46 2.18 16.67
C ALA A 153 -4.54 2.44 17.87
N GLN A 154 -3.74 3.51 17.84
CA GLN A 154 -2.88 3.90 18.95
C GLN A 154 -3.70 4.29 20.18
N SER A 155 -4.74 5.10 20.01
CA SER A 155 -5.65 5.48 21.09
C SER A 155 -6.36 4.25 21.65
N PHE A 156 -6.89 3.39 20.79
CA PHE A 156 -7.53 2.13 21.21
C PHE A 156 -6.57 1.26 22.03
N TRP A 157 -5.31 1.15 21.58
CA TRP A 157 -4.30 0.38 22.29
C TRP A 157 -3.90 0.99 23.63
N SER A 158 -3.88 2.32 23.76
CA SER A 158 -3.57 2.98 25.04
C SER A 158 -4.63 2.67 26.10
N TYR A 159 -5.90 2.58 25.71
CA TYR A 159 -6.98 2.17 26.61
C TYR A 159 -6.92 0.67 26.92
N PHE A 160 -6.90 -0.18 25.90
CA PHE A 160 -7.25 -1.60 26.06
C PHE A 160 -6.09 -2.59 25.91
N GLY A 161 -4.92 -2.15 25.43
CA GLY A 161 -3.85 -3.06 24.99
C GLY A 161 -3.38 -4.02 26.09
N LYS A 162 -3.29 -3.54 27.34
CA LYS A 162 -2.89 -4.38 28.47
C LYS A 162 -3.94 -5.43 28.80
N GLN A 163 -5.20 -5.02 28.88
CA GLN A 163 -6.32 -5.91 29.19
C GLN A 163 -6.50 -6.95 28.08
N ILE A 164 -6.35 -6.53 26.83
CA ILE A 164 -6.45 -7.44 25.69
C ILE A 164 -5.35 -8.50 25.73
N THR A 165 -4.13 -8.12 26.08
CA THR A 165 -2.99 -9.06 26.18
C THR A 165 -3.14 -10.06 27.33
N GLU A 166 -3.83 -9.68 28.40
CA GLU A 166 -4.11 -10.57 29.54
C GLU A 166 -5.21 -11.59 29.22
N VAL A 167 -6.08 -11.33 28.24
CA VAL A 167 -7.15 -12.23 27.83
C VAL A 167 -6.70 -13.06 26.62
N ASP A 168 -6.37 -14.34 26.85
CA ASP A 168 -5.87 -15.31 25.86
C ASP A 168 -6.79 -15.51 24.63
N GLN A 169 -8.03 -15.01 24.68
CA GLN A 169 -8.98 -15.10 23.59
C GLN A 169 -8.70 -14.12 22.43
N TRP A 170 -7.87 -13.09 22.63
CA TRP A 170 -7.60 -12.05 21.64
C TRP A 170 -6.13 -12.08 21.19
N ASP A 171 -5.90 -12.44 19.93
CA ASP A 171 -4.57 -12.49 19.30
C ASP A 171 -4.04 -11.08 19.00
N THR A 172 -2.98 -10.70 19.71
CA THR A 172 -2.40 -9.34 19.69
C THR A 172 -1.15 -9.19 18.83
N GLY A 173 -0.54 -10.30 18.36
CA GLY A 173 0.78 -10.28 17.73
C GLY A 173 0.83 -9.40 16.47
N ALA A 174 -0.12 -9.62 15.56
CA ALA A 174 -0.26 -8.83 14.33
C ALA A 174 -0.53 -7.34 14.64
N PHE A 175 -1.32 -7.06 15.68
CA PHE A 175 -1.69 -5.70 16.04
C PHE A 175 -0.52 -4.93 16.66
N GLN A 176 0.25 -5.57 17.54
CA GLN A 176 1.48 -4.96 18.07
C GLN A 176 2.50 -4.71 16.96
N ALA A 177 2.64 -5.62 15.99
CA ALA A 177 3.49 -5.41 14.82
C ALA A 177 3.03 -4.22 13.93
N PHE A 178 1.72 -4.01 13.78
CA PHE A 178 1.16 -2.84 13.11
C PHE A 178 1.54 -1.53 13.83
N LEU A 179 1.43 -1.50 15.16
CA LEU A 179 1.82 -0.33 15.96
C LEU A 179 3.34 -0.09 15.94
N ASP A 180 4.14 -1.14 16.10
CA ASP A 180 5.61 -1.06 16.14
C ASP A 180 6.20 -0.68 14.77
N GLY A 181 5.58 -1.16 13.68
CA GLY A 181 5.87 -0.71 12.32
C GLY A 181 5.65 0.80 12.13
N GLY A 182 4.67 1.36 12.83
CA GLY A 182 4.46 2.82 12.93
C GLY A 182 5.53 3.53 13.78
N ALA A 183 5.99 2.91 14.87
CA ALA A 183 6.98 3.49 15.79
C ALA A 183 8.39 3.64 15.19
N ALA A 184 8.79 2.76 14.26
CA ALA A 184 10.05 2.88 13.51
C ALA A 184 10.03 4.02 12.48
N GLN A 185 8.84 4.44 12.05
CA GLN A 185 8.60 5.53 11.08
C GLN A 185 7.85 6.68 11.77
N LYS A 186 8.36 7.07 12.94
CA LYS A 186 7.83 8.05 13.90
C LYS A 186 7.66 9.50 13.39
N GLN A 187 7.69 9.73 12.08
CA GLN A 187 7.46 11.04 11.47
C GLN A 187 6.09 11.20 10.79
N SER A 188 5.23 10.17 10.72
CA SER A 188 3.93 10.32 10.02
C SER A 188 2.66 10.04 10.84
N CYS A 189 2.72 9.40 12.01
CA CYS A 189 1.52 9.23 12.85
C CYS A 189 1.39 10.29 13.96
N ALA A 190 2.22 11.35 13.93
CA ALA A 190 2.23 12.36 14.97
C ALA A 190 2.71 13.72 14.43
N THR A 191 2.17 14.19 13.31
CA THR A 191 2.29 15.61 12.89
C THR A 191 1.36 15.91 11.72
N GLU A 192 0.19 16.45 12.01
CA GLU A 192 -0.17 17.82 11.58
C GLU A 192 -0.74 18.58 12.77
#